data_AF-A0A0G0P8A7-F1
#
_entry.id   AF-A0A0G0P8A7-F1
#
_cell.length_a   1.000
_cell.length_b   1.000
_cell.length_c   1.000
_cell.angle_alpha   90.00
_cell.angle_beta   90.00
_cell.angle_gamma   90.00
#
_symmetry.space_group_name_H-M   'P 1'
#
loop_
_entity.id
_entity.type
_entity.pdbx_description
1 polymer ?
#
loop_
_entity_poly.entity_id
_entity_poly.type
_entity_poly.pdbx_seq_one_letter_code
_entity_poly.pdbx_strand_id
1 'polypeptide(L)' 'MDRSIFLRFYPNLPLGVRRDVVLNAPELGGPITWEVAYREIQGGTKIGEQILQKLTELKFIPTTEEELKNFTGGEKK' A
#
# COMPACT_ATOMS: atom_id res chain seq x y z
N MET A 1 -7.25 -10.01 1.93
CA MET A 1 -7.09 -8.60 2.35
C MET A 1 -8.03 -7.75 1.52
N ASP A 2 -8.76 -6.82 2.12
CA ASP A 2 -9.62 -5.90 1.38
C ASP A 2 -8.78 -4.73 0.80
N ARG A 3 -8.83 -4.54 -0.51
CA ARG A 3 -8.14 -3.42 -1.20
C ARG A 3 -8.67 -2.05 -0.79
N SER A 4 -9.89 -1.96 -0.25
CA SER A 4 -10.51 -0.72 0.21
C SER A 4 -9.70 -0.02 1.29
N ILE A 5 -9.11 -0.79 2.22
CA ILE A 5 -8.24 -0.28 3.28
C ILE A 5 -6.98 0.34 2.69
N PHE A 6 -6.33 -0.37 1.75
CA PHE A 6 -5.14 0.15 1.06
C PHE A 6 -5.45 1.44 0.29
N LEU A 7 -6.56 1.50 -0.44
CA LEU A 7 -6.95 2.68 -1.23
C LEU A 7 -7.27 3.90 -0.36
N ARG A 8 -7.66 3.67 0.91
CA ARG A 8 -7.83 4.74 1.91
C ARG A 8 -6.55 5.06 2.66
N PHE A 9 -5.62 4.12 2.78
CA PHE A 9 -4.28 4.32 3.35
C PHE A 9 -3.39 5.16 2.44
N TYR A 10 -3.30 4.81 1.16
CA TYR A 10 -2.37 5.39 0.19
C TYR A 10 -2.44 6.93 0.09
N PRO A 11 -3.63 7.58 0.07
CA PRO A 11 -3.72 9.05 0.04
C PRO A 11 -3.05 9.75 1.24
N ASN A 12 -2.90 9.07 2.38
CA ASN A 12 -2.24 9.64 3.56
C ASN A 12 -0.71 9.60 3.49
N LEU A 13 -0.13 8.91 2.51
CA LEU A 13 1.31 8.93 2.29
C LEU A 13 1.75 10.32 1.81
N PRO A 14 2.82 10.90 2.40
CA PRO A 14 3.42 12.13 1.91
C PRO A 14 3.76 12.04 0.43
N LEU A 15 3.58 13.14 -0.33
CA LEU A 15 3.78 13.14 -1.78
C LEU A 15 5.17 12.65 -2.21
N GLY A 16 6.22 12.97 -1.44
CA GLY A 16 7.58 12.49 -1.71
C GLY A 16 7.71 10.98 -1.58
N VAL A 17 7.08 10.38 -0.57
CA VAL A 17 7.13 8.93 -0.29
C VAL A 17 6.44 8.13 -1.38
N ARG A 18 5.45 8.70 -2.09
CA ARG A 18 4.71 7.97 -3.14
C ARG A 18 5.62 7.48 -4.28
N ARG A 19 6.77 8.12 -4.48
CA ARG A 19 7.77 7.73 -5.49
C ARG A 19 8.83 6.76 -4.97
N ASP A 20 8.88 6.52 -3.67
CA ASP A 20 9.83 5.61 -3.07
C ASP A 20 9.47 4.16 -3.39
N VAL A 21 10.50 3.33 -3.50
CA VAL A 21 10.37 1.87 -3.67
C VAL A 21 9.87 1.27 -2.37
N VAL A 22 8.72 0.59 -2.43
CA VAL A 22 8.11 -0.09 -1.28
C VAL A 22 8.40 -1.59 -1.28
N LEU A 23 8.58 -2.18 -2.46
CA LEU A 23 8.75 -3.61 -2.61
C LEU A 23 9.75 -3.90 -3.71
N ASN A 24 10.76 -4.72 -3.41
CA ASN A 24 11.62 -5.29 -4.45
C ASN A 24 11.08 -6.67 -4.82
N ALA A 25 10.45 -6.80 -5.99
CA ALA A 25 9.85 -8.04 -6.47
C ALA A 25 10.38 -8.38 -7.88
N PRO A 26 11.59 -8.97 -7.99
CA PRO A 26 12.16 -9.37 -9.28
C PRO A 26 11.23 -10.24 -10.13
N GLU A 27 10.42 -11.09 -9.50
CA GLU A 27 9.43 -11.94 -10.15
C GLU A 27 8.24 -11.17 -10.76
N LEU A 28 8.03 -9.93 -10.34
CA LEU A 28 7.01 -9.01 -10.88
C LEU A 28 7.60 -7.98 -11.86
N GLY A 29 8.89 -8.11 -12.21
CA GLY A 29 9.58 -7.21 -13.14
C GLY A 29 10.46 -6.15 -12.47
N GLY A 30 10.70 -6.23 -11.16
CA GLY A 30 11.71 -5.43 -10.46
C GLY A 30 11.19 -4.59 -9.28
N PRO A 31 11.81 -3.45 -8.97
CA PRO A 31 11.40 -2.60 -7.86
C PRO A 31 10.07 -1.92 -8.14
N ILE A 32 9.19 -1.92 -7.14
CA ILE A 32 7.84 -1.39 -7.19
C ILE A 32 7.74 -0.20 -6.22
N THR A 33 7.30 0.94 -6.75
CA THR A 33 7.01 2.14 -5.94
C THR A 33 5.59 2.14 -5.41
N TRP A 34 5.30 2.99 -4.42
CA TRP A 34 3.93 3.16 -3.93
C TRP A 34 2.95 3.59 -5.03
N GLU A 35 3.34 4.47 -5.95
CA GLU A 35 2.52 4.87 -7.09
C GLU A 35 2.16 3.69 -8.01
N VAL A 36 3.14 2.83 -8.32
CA VAL A 36 2.90 1.62 -9.13
C VAL A 36 1.97 0.66 -8.37
N ALA A 37 2.24 0.40 -7.09
CA ALA A 37 1.38 -0.43 -6.25
C ALA A 37 -0.07 0.07 -6.26
N TYR A 38 -0.27 1.38 -6.12
CA TYR A 38 -1.61 1.98 -6.16
C TYR A 38 -2.32 1.77 -7.49
N ARG A 39 -1.65 2.01 -8.62
CA ARG A 39 -2.24 1.83 -9.95
C ARG A 39 -2.66 0.37 -10.19
N GLU A 40 -1.79 -0.57 -9.85
CA GLU A 40 -2.06 -2.01 -10.03
C GLU A 40 -3.19 -2.50 -9.11
N ILE A 41 -3.19 -2.11 -7.83
CA ILE A 41 -4.21 -2.50 -6.85
C ILE A 41 -5.56 -1.87 -7.18
N GLN A 42 -5.58 -0.59 -7.57
CA GLN A 42 -6.79 0.10 -8.02
C GLN A 42 -7.35 -0.55 -9.29
N GLY A 43 -6.46 -0.90 -10.23
CA GLY A 43 -6.83 -1.60 -11.47
C GLY A 43 -7.35 -3.01 -11.26
N GLY A 44 -7.16 -3.60 -10.06
CA GLY A 44 -7.55 -4.98 -9.79
C GLY A 44 -6.78 -5.99 -10.65
N THR A 45 -5.52 -5.70 -10.96
CA THR A 45 -4.69 -6.58 -11.78
C THR A 45 -4.18 -7.76 -10.95
N LYS A 46 -3.82 -8.86 -11.62
CA LYS A 46 -3.18 -10.01 -10.96
C LYS A 46 -1.86 -9.64 -10.29
N ILE A 47 -1.14 -8.64 -10.81
CA ILE A 47 0.07 -8.11 -10.18
C ILE A 47 -0.31 -7.30 -8.93
N GLY A 48 -1.36 -6.47 -9.01
CA GLY A 48 -1.90 -5.72 -7.88
C GLY A 48 -2.30 -6.62 -6.71
N GLU A 49 -2.96 -7.75 -6.98
CA GLU A 49 -3.29 -8.74 -5.94
C GLU A 49 -2.04 -9.29 -5.24
N GLN A 50 -0.99 -9.62 -6.01
CA GLN A 50 0.28 -10.10 -5.46
C GLN A 50 1.02 -9.03 -4.66
N ILE A 51 1.00 -7.78 -5.12
CA ILE A 51 1.58 -6.65 -4.39
C ILE A 51 0.85 -6.46 -3.06
N LEU A 52 -0.49 -6.41 -3.08
CA LEU A 52 -1.30 -6.22 -1.88
C LEU A 52 -1.05 -7.34 -0.86
N GLN A 53 -0.96 -8.58 -1.32
CA GLN A 53 -0.65 -9.72 -0.48
C GLN A 53 0.74 -9.57 0.17
N LYS A 54 1.79 -9.29 -0.61
CA LYS A 54 3.15 -9.12 -0.07
C LYS A 54 3.26 -7.96 0.92
N LEU A 55 2.65 -6.81 0.61
CA LEU A 55 2.63 -5.67 1.53
C LEU A 55 1.91 -5.98 2.85
N THR A 56 0.87 -6.82 2.78
CA THR A 56 0.13 -7.32 3.95
C THR A 56 0.99 -8.28 4.78
N GLU A 57 1.64 -9.25 4.14
CA GLU A 57 2.53 -10.22 4.79
C GLU A 57 3.71 -9.53 5.50
N LEU A 58 4.27 -8.50 4.89
CA LEU A 58 5.33 -7.66 5.44
C LEU A 58 4.84 -6.65 6.49
N LYS A 59 3.53 -6.53 6.71
CA LYS A 59 2.89 -5.57 7.62
C LYS A 59 3.28 -4.11 7.33
N PHE A 60 3.51 -3.76 6.06
CA PHE A 60 3.83 -2.39 5.64
C PHE A 60 2.59 -1.50 5.54
N ILE A 61 1.41 -2.10 5.53
CA ILE A 61 0.12 -1.42 5.40
C ILE A 61 -0.83 -1.91 6.50
N PRO A 62 -1.80 -1.08 6.92
CA PRO A 62 -2.86 -1.52 7.80
C PRO A 62 -3.72 -2.59 7.13
N THR A 63 -4.15 -3.57 7.93
CA THR A 63 -5.01 -4.69 7.51
C THR A 63 -6.43 -4.58 8.03
N THR A 64 -6.64 -3.70 9.01
CA THR A 64 -7.91 -3.45 9.68
C THR A 64 -8.23 -1.96 9.71
N GLU A 65 -9.50 -1.62 9.95
CA GLU A 65 -9.95 -0.24 10.13
C GLU A 65 -9.34 0.42 11.37
N GLU A 66 -9.09 -0.35 12.43
CA GLU A 66 -8.48 0.15 13.67
C GLU A 66 -7.03 0.55 13.43
N GLU A 67 -6.26 -0.28 12.72
CA GLU A 67 -4.90 0.05 12.32
C GLU A 67 -4.87 1.30 11.42
N LEU A 68 -5.77 1.39 10.42
CA LEU A 68 -5.84 2.55 9.54
C LEU A 68 -6.08 3.85 10.32
N LYS A 69 -6.97 3.84 11.33
CA LYS A 69 -7.20 5.00 12.20
C LYS A 69 -5.96 5.39 13.00
N ASN A 70 -5.13 4.43 13.41
CA ASN A 70 -3.87 4.72 14.10
C ASN A 70 -2.84 5.39 13.17
N PHE A 71 -2.85 5.06 11.88
CA PHE A 71 -2.00 5.71 10.87
C PHE A 71 -2.47 7.13 10.52
N THR A 72 -3.78 7.40 10.56
CA THR A 72 -4.35 8.71 10.18
C THR A 72 -4.67 9.62 11.37
N GLY A 73 -4.71 9.09 12.59
CA GLY A 73 -5.19 9.76 13.81
C GLY A 73 -4.16 10.55 14.59
N GLY A 74 -3.04 10.91 13.99
CA GLY A 74 -1.93 11.63 14.64
C GLY A 74 -2.12 13.13 14.81
N GLU A 75 -3.29 13.63 15.25
CA GLU A 75 -3.46 15.01 15.75
C GLU A 75 -4.63 15.07 16.76
N LYS A 76 -4.41 14.55 17.97
CA LYS A 76 -5.16 14.96 19.17
C LYS A 76 -4.20 15.09 20.34
N LYS A 77 -3.49 16.22 20.41
CA LYS A 77 -3.06 16.82 21.67
C LYS A 77 -3.21 18.33 21.57
#